data_AF-A0A0J1FXV4-F1
#
_entry.id   AF-A0A0J1FXV4-F1
#
_cell.length_a   1.000
_cell.length_b   1.000
_cell.length_c   1.000
_cell.angle_alpha   90.00
_cell.angle_beta   90.00
_cell.angle_gamma   90.00
#
_symmetry.space_group_name_H-M   'P 1'
#
loop_
_entity.id
_entity.type
_entity.pdbx_description
1 polymer ?
#
loop_
_entity_poly.entity_id
_entity_poly.type
_entity_poly.pdbx_seq_one_letter_code
_entity_poly.pdbx_strand_id
1 'polypeptide(L)' 'MAVKDFAVNELKVSNLVAHCDFRNAASCKVMGKIGLTLVKDDGVRQYPKTSEIARELMYSFII' A
#
# COMPACT_ATOMS: atom_id res chain seq x y z
N MET A 1 -8.73 7.62 -10.14
CA MET A 1 -8.46 8.19 -8.80
C MET A 1 -7.34 9.21 -8.99
N ALA A 2 -7.53 10.46 -8.59
CA ALA A 2 -6.68 11.58 -9.02
C ALA A 2 -5.16 11.32 -8.95
N VAL A 3 -4.66 10.80 -7.81
CA VAL A 3 -3.22 10.53 -7.65
C VAL A 3 -2.74 9.34 -8.50
N LYS A 4 -3.54 8.27 -8.62
CA LYS A 4 -3.21 7.12 -9.47
C LYS A 4 -3.13 7.55 -10.94
N ASP A 5 -4.15 8.27 -11.40
CA ASP A 5 -4.27 8.68 -12.79
C ASP A 5 -3.13 9.65 -13.15
N PHE A 6 -2.78 10.57 -12.24
CA PHE A 6 -1.62 11.45 -12.39
C PHE A 6 -0.29 10.68 -12.44
N ALA A 7 -0.10 9.70 -11.54
CA ALA A 7 1.14 8.92 -11.51
C ALA A 7 1.35 8.12 -12.81
N VAL A 8 0.28 7.54 -13.36
CA VAL A 8 0.30 6.78 -14.61
C VAL A 8 0.49 7.72 -15.81
N ASN A 9 -0.34 8.76 -15.91
CA ASN A 9 -0.48 9.54 -17.13
C ASN A 9 0.57 10.65 -17.25
N GLU A 10 0.95 11.27 -16.13
CA GLU A 10 1.88 12.40 -16.12
C GLU A 10 3.29 11.95 -15.70
N LEU A 11 3.39 11.20 -14.59
CA LEU A 11 4.70 10.77 -14.07
C LEU A 11 5.25 9.52 -14.76
N LYS A 12 4.42 8.81 -15.54
CA LYS A 12 4.80 7.59 -16.28
C LYS A 12 5.45 6.53 -15.37
N VAL A 13 4.99 6.41 -14.14
CA VAL A 13 5.45 5.32 -13.26
C VAL A 13 5.01 3.98 -13.84
N SER A 14 5.77 2.92 -13.58
CA SER A 14 5.42 1.55 -14.00
C SER A 14 4.81 0.72 -12.88
N ASN A 15 4.92 1.18 -11.63
CA ASN A 15 4.43 0.48 -10.45
C ASN A 15 4.04 1.47 -9.35
N LEU A 16 2.88 1.28 -8.76
CA LEU A 16 2.43 1.96 -7.55
C LEU A 16 2.42 0.96 -6.40
N VAL A 17 3.16 1.26 -5.33
CA VAL A 17 3.24 0.42 -4.13
C VAL A 17 2.68 1.18 -2.93
N ALA A 18 1.90 0.48 -2.11
CA ALA A 18 1.38 1.00 -0.86
C ALA A 18 1.55 0.00 0.28
N HIS A 19 1.95 0.51 1.44
CA HIS A 19 2.16 -0.29 2.64
C HIS A 19 1.11 0.08 3.70
N CYS A 20 0.59 -0.91 4.42
CA CYS A 20 -0.27 -0.66 5.57
C CYS A 20 -0.04 -1.67 6.70
N ASP A 21 -0.33 -1.24 7.92
CA ASP A 21 -0.40 -2.16 9.07
C ASP A 21 -1.55 -3.15 8.85
N PHE A 22 -1.31 -4.44 9.07
CA PHE A 22 -2.33 -5.48 8.85
C PHE A 22 -3.60 -5.25 9.67
N ARG A 23 -3.49 -4.56 10.81
CA ARG A 23 -4.63 -4.25 11.71
C ARG A 23 -5.47 -3.09 11.17
N ASN A 24 -4.94 -2.32 10.22
CA ASN A 24 -5.67 -1.22 9.60
C ASN A 24 -6.59 -1.72 8.47
N ALA A 25 -7.75 -2.26 8.89
CA ALA A 25 -8.76 -2.76 7.97
C ALA A 25 -9.30 -1.68 7.01
N ALA A 26 -9.34 -0.41 7.44
CA ALA A 26 -9.80 0.69 6.60
C ALA A 26 -8.84 0.92 5.42
N SER A 27 -7.53 0.96 5.68
CA SER A 27 -6.52 1.06 4.62
C SER A 27 -6.57 -0.12 3.66
N CYS A 28 -6.68 -1.36 4.16
CA CYS A 28 -6.78 -2.55 3.32
C CYS A 28 -7.97 -2.46 2.34
N LYS A 29 -9.14 -2.00 2.84
CA LYS A 29 -10.33 -1.78 2.01
C LYS A 29 -10.11 -0.71 0.95
N VAL A 30 -9.42 0.38 1.28
CA VAL A 30 -9.09 1.43 0.30
C VAL A 30 -8.19 0.89 -0.80
N MET A 31 -7.12 0.16 -0.46
CA MET A 31 -6.19 -0.40 -1.45
C MET A 31 -6.92 -1.27 -2.49
N GLY A 32 -7.81 -2.15 -2.02
CA GLY A 32 -8.65 -2.96 -2.92
C GLY A 32 -9.62 -2.12 -3.76
N LYS A 33 -10.28 -1.12 -3.16
CA LYS A 33 -11.20 -0.22 -3.89
C LYS A 33 -10.54 0.58 -5.01
N ILE A 34 -9.26 0.92 -4.87
CA ILE A 34 -8.53 1.74 -5.86
C ILE A 34 -7.78 0.89 -6.89
N GLY A 35 -7.84 -0.45 -6.75
CA GLY A 35 -7.36 -1.44 -7.72
C GLY A 35 -5.97 -1.99 -7.45
N LEU A 36 -5.38 -1.78 -6.26
CA LEU A 36 -4.13 -2.45 -5.91
C LEU A 36 -4.40 -3.88 -5.42
N THR A 37 -3.46 -4.77 -5.68
CA THR A 37 -3.48 -6.17 -5.25
C THR A 37 -2.49 -6.42 -4.13
N LEU A 38 -2.83 -7.30 -3.18
CA LEU A 38 -1.90 -7.70 -2.12
C LEU A 38 -0.79 -8.56 -2.74
N VAL A 39 0.47 -8.17 -2.52
CA VAL A 39 1.65 -8.85 -3.07
C VAL A 39 2.59 -9.38 -2.01
N LYS A 40 2.51 -8.86 -0.78
CA LYS A 40 3.27 -9.36 0.37
C LYS A 40 2.50 -9.15 1.66
N ASP A 41 2.40 -10.17 2.51
CA ASP A 41 1.62 -10.14 3.76
C ASP A 41 2.40 -10.59 5.00
N ASP A 42 3.70 -10.86 4.84
CA ASP A 42 4.67 -11.26 5.86
C ASP A 42 5.66 -10.12 6.19
N GLY A 43 5.36 -8.89 5.75
CA GLY A 43 6.17 -7.71 6.05
C GLY A 43 6.18 -7.39 7.55
N VAL A 44 7.17 -6.63 7.98
CA VAL A 44 7.33 -6.20 9.37
C VAL A 44 7.52 -4.69 9.40
N ARG A 45 6.71 -4.01 10.21
CA ARG A 45 6.81 -2.58 10.48
C ARG A 45 7.13 -2.36 11.95
N GLN A 46 8.19 -1.59 12.19
CA GLN A 46 8.51 -1.09 13.52
C GLN A 46 8.05 0.36 13.65
N TYR A 47 7.24 0.65 14.66
CA TYR A 47 6.82 2.01 14.98
C TYR A 47 7.88 2.69 15.84
N PRO A 48 8.56 3.74 15.35
CA PRO A 48 9.72 4.31 16.04
C PRO A 48 9.38 4.96 17.38
N LYS A 49 8.13 5.42 17.57
CA LYS A 49 7.69 6.10 18.79
C LYS A 49 7.31 5.15 19.92
N THR A 50 6.79 3.96 19.60
CA THR A 50 6.28 2.99 20.56
C THR A 50 7.16 1.75 20.67
N SER A 51 8.17 1.62 19.79
CA SER A 51 8.97 0.40 19.58
C SER A 51 8.13 -0.84 19.24
N GLU A 52 6.86 -0.62 18.91
CA GLU A 52 5.92 -1.68 18.60
C GLU A 52 6.24 -2.30 17.23
N ILE A 53 6.18 -3.62 17.17
CA ILE A 53 6.39 -4.38 15.94
C ILE A 53 5.02 -4.91 15.49
N ALA A 54 4.65 -4.61 14.25
CA ALA A 54 3.42 -5.08 13.64
C ALA A 54 3.70 -5.69 12.27
N ARG A 55 2.79 -6.56 11.82
CA ARG A 55 2.83 -7.09 10.46
C ARG A 55 2.43 -6.01 9.47
N GLU A 56 3.18 -5.90 8.39
CA GLU A 56 2.96 -4.97 7.29
C GLU A 56 2.49 -5.71 6.04
N LEU A 57 1.45 -5.18 5.41
CA LEU A 57 0.95 -5.62 4.13
C LEU A 57 1.44 -4.68 3.03
N MET A 58 1.89 -5.24 1.92
CA MET A 58 2.28 -4.52 0.72
C MET A 58 1.30 -4.81 -0.41
N TYR A 59 0.77 -3.74 -0.98
CA TYR A 59 -0.13 -3.76 -2.13
C TYR A 59 0.56 -3.11 -3.33
N SER A 60 0.28 -3.59 -4.53
CA SER A 60 0.87 -3.08 -5.77
C SER A 60 -0.18 -2.93 -6.88
N PHE A 61 0.04 -1.97 -7.77
CA PHE A 61 -0.62 -1.87 -9.06
C PHE A 61 0.46 -1.68 -10.12
N ILE A 62 0.67 -2.73 -10.91
CA ILE A 62 1.57 -2.74 -12.07
C ILE A 62 0.76 -2.25 -13.27
N ILE A 63 1.31 -1.27 -13.99
CA ILE A 63 0.67 -0.58 -15.12
C ILE A 63 0.88 -1.34 -16.42
#